data_AF-A0A5Q0LC92-F1
#
_entry.id   AF-A0A5Q0LC92-F1
#
_cell.length_a   1.000
_cell.length_b   1.000
_cell.length_c   1.000
_cell.angle_alpha   90.00
_cell.angle_beta   90.00
_cell.angle_gamma   90.00
#
_symmetry.space_group_name_H-M   'P 1'
#
loop_
_entity.id
_entity.type
_entity.pdbx_description
1 polymer ?
#
loop_
_entity_poly.entity_id
_entity_poly.type
_entity_poly.pdbx_seq_one_letter_code
_entity_poly.pdbx_strand_id
1 'polypeptide(L)'
;MLSLEREIREVGASARDIAVKQLGVKQLTSAERDSVAHADWAAVSVVQCRGGGAADKDISIAVKVLEPGHRNEAAMKELILEYTSAFKKRQPCTETS
;
A
#
# COMPACT_ATOMS: atom_id res chain seq x y z
N MET A 1 -9.16 15.60 2.34
CA MET A 1 -9.89 14.31 2.28
C MET A 1 -8.89 13.24 1.83
N LEU A 2 -9.06 11.97 2.23
CA LEU A 2 -8.19 10.87 1.83
C LEU A 2 -8.97 9.87 0.98
N SER A 3 -8.36 9.36 -0.09
CA SER A 3 -8.79 8.14 -0.77
C SER A 3 -7.95 6.97 -0.27
N LEU A 4 -8.59 5.82 -0.13
CA LEU A 4 -7.99 4.57 0.33
C LEU A 4 -8.54 3.43 -0.52
N GLU A 5 -7.66 2.76 -1.24
CA GLU A 5 -8.01 1.68 -2.16
C GLU A 5 -7.22 0.43 -1.79
N ARG A 6 -7.89 -0.74 -1.91
CA ARG A 6 -7.27 -2.04 -1.72
C ARG A 6 -7.50 -2.87 -2.97
N GLU A 7 -6.45 -3.50 -3.46
CA GLU A 7 -6.53 -4.30 -4.68
C GLU A 7 -5.76 -5.60 -4.48
N ILE A 8 -6.41 -6.71 -4.84
CA ILE A 8 -5.76 -8.01 -4.94
C ILE A 8 -4.99 -8.04 -6.26
N ARG A 9 -3.72 -8.42 -6.23
CA ARG A 9 -2.83 -8.42 -7.39
C ARG A 9 -2.13 -9.75 -7.56
N GLU A 10 -1.69 -9.97 -8.79
CA GLU A 10 -0.66 -10.96 -9.08
C GLU A 10 0.63 -10.60 -8.33
N VAL A 11 1.39 -11.65 -8.02
CA VAL A 11 2.61 -11.54 -7.25
C VAL A 11 3.70 -10.78 -8.01
N GLY A 12 4.48 -9.99 -7.27
CA GLY A 12 5.77 -9.48 -7.76
C GLY A 12 5.79 -8.00 -8.12
N ALA A 13 4.66 -7.30 -8.05
CA ALA A 13 4.65 -5.85 -8.16
C ALA A 13 5.22 -5.20 -6.88
N SER A 14 6.21 -4.30 -7.03
CA SER A 14 6.71 -3.51 -5.90
C SER A 14 5.75 -2.37 -5.55
N ALA A 15 5.81 -1.88 -4.30
CA ALA A 15 4.99 -0.73 -3.89
C ALA A 15 5.29 0.51 -4.76
N ARG A 16 6.55 0.67 -5.19
CA ARG A 16 6.98 1.76 -6.07
C ARG A 16 6.34 1.65 -7.45
N ASP A 17 6.34 0.46 -8.07
CA ASP A 17 5.77 0.26 -9.40
C ASP A 17 4.27 0.57 -9.41
N ILE A 18 3.57 0.16 -8.35
CA ILE A 18 2.14 0.43 -8.17
C ILE A 18 1.91 1.92 -7.99
N ALA A 19 2.69 2.59 -7.12
CA ALA A 19 2.56 4.04 -6.92
C ALA A 19 2.80 4.84 -8.20
N VAL A 20 3.78 4.46 -9.02
CA VAL A 20 4.04 5.08 -10.32
C VAL A 20 2.88 4.85 -11.28
N LYS A 21 2.41 3.61 -11.42
CA LYS A 21 1.37 3.24 -12.41
C LYS A 21 -0.02 3.75 -12.04
N GLN A 22 -0.42 3.64 -10.77
CA GLN A 22 -1.76 3.98 -10.32
C GLN A 22 -1.91 5.42 -9.90
N LEU A 23 -0.92 5.97 -9.20
CA LEU A 23 -1.01 7.29 -8.59
C LEU A 23 -0.23 8.34 -9.39
N GLY A 24 0.61 7.95 -10.34
CA GLY A 24 1.42 8.87 -11.13
C GLY A 24 2.56 9.53 -10.36
N VAL A 25 2.94 8.98 -9.20
CA VAL A 25 3.95 9.57 -8.31
C VAL A 25 5.33 9.14 -8.76
N LYS A 26 6.19 10.09 -9.16
CA LYS A 26 7.55 9.81 -9.64
C LYS A 26 8.64 9.95 -8.57
N GLN A 27 8.41 10.81 -7.58
CA GLN A 27 9.32 11.05 -6.47
C GLN A 27 8.75 10.35 -5.24
N LEU A 28 9.34 9.21 -4.91
CA LEU A 28 8.88 8.29 -3.87
C LEU A 28 10.06 7.87 -3.01
N THR A 29 9.83 7.81 -1.71
CA THR A 29 10.72 7.21 -0.71
C THR A 29 10.23 5.77 -0.44
N SER A 30 11.15 4.81 -0.47
CA SER A 30 10.85 3.40 -0.10
C SER A 30 11.07 3.16 1.39
N ALA A 31 10.26 2.28 1.97
CA ALA A 31 10.42 1.77 3.33
C ALA A 31 10.11 0.26 3.39
N GLU A 32 10.46 -0.40 4.50
CA GLU A 32 10.13 -1.81 4.76
C GLU A 32 10.53 -2.76 3.61
N ARG A 33 11.81 -2.72 3.18
CA ARG A 33 12.35 -3.54 2.08
C ARG A 33 11.50 -3.45 0.79
N ASP A 34 11.17 -2.22 0.39
CA ASP A 34 10.37 -1.88 -0.81
C ASP A 34 8.91 -2.37 -0.80
N SER A 35 8.43 -2.89 0.33
CA SER A 35 7.00 -3.21 0.52
C SER A 35 6.14 -1.97 0.80
N VAL A 36 6.77 -0.81 1.03
CA VAL A 36 6.10 0.48 1.19
C VAL A 36 6.80 1.53 0.33
N ALA A 37 6.03 2.35 -0.37
CA ALA A 37 6.50 3.54 -1.09
C ALA A 37 5.60 4.72 -0.73
N HIS A 38 6.17 5.88 -0.42
CA HIS A 38 5.40 7.05 -0.01
C HIS A 38 5.97 8.37 -0.52
N ALA A 39 5.12 9.39 -0.52
CA ALA A 39 5.38 10.80 -0.79
C ALA A 39 4.47 11.64 0.14
N ASP A 40 4.54 12.97 0.04
CA ASP A 40 3.75 13.91 0.84
C ASP A 40 2.23 13.82 0.61
N TRP A 41 1.78 13.35 -0.56
CA TRP A 41 0.36 13.27 -0.91
C TRP A 41 -0.13 11.86 -1.29
N ALA A 42 0.74 10.85 -1.27
CA ALA A 42 0.37 9.49 -1.68
C ALA A 42 1.28 8.44 -1.04
N ALA A 43 0.73 7.26 -0.80
CA ALA A 43 1.50 6.10 -0.39
C ALA A 43 0.90 4.80 -0.92
N VAL A 44 1.75 3.80 -1.08
CA VAL A 44 1.38 2.43 -1.40
C VAL A 44 2.09 1.49 -0.45
N SER A 45 1.40 0.46 0.01
CA SER A 45 2.02 -0.71 0.63
C SER A 45 1.57 -2.00 -0.03
N VAL A 46 2.40 -3.03 0.07
CA VAL A 46 2.13 -4.37 -0.45
C VAL A 46 2.20 -5.37 0.70
N VAL A 47 1.12 -6.10 0.89
CA VAL A 47 1.02 -7.24 1.81
C VAL A 47 1.14 -8.51 0.98
N GLN A 48 2.23 -9.25 1.20
CA GLN A 48 2.45 -10.52 0.51
C GLN A 48 1.64 -11.62 1.20
N CYS A 49 0.80 -12.33 0.44
CA CYS A 49 -0.05 -13.42 0.96
C CYS A 49 0.46 -14.82 0.55
N ARG A 50 1.74 -14.95 0.20
CA ARG A 50 2.35 -16.21 -0.26
C ARG A 50 2.35 -17.26 0.85
N GLY A 51 1.95 -18.49 0.53
CA GLY A 51 2.02 -19.66 1.43
C GLY A 51 0.71 -20.12 2.07
N GLY A 52 -0.44 -19.53 1.71
CA GLY A 52 -1.77 -19.81 2.29
C GLY A 52 -2.59 -20.91 1.58
N GLY A 53 -2.00 -21.75 0.73
CA GLY A 53 -2.66 -22.92 0.14
C GLY A 53 -3.61 -22.66 -1.04
N ALA A 54 -4.06 -21.42 -1.27
CA ALA A 54 -4.81 -21.07 -2.47
C ALA A 54 -4.47 -19.63 -2.88
N ALA A 55 -3.94 -19.49 -4.10
CA ALA A 55 -3.62 -18.25 -4.79
C ALA A 55 -2.38 -17.48 -4.29
N ASP A 56 -1.29 -17.59 -5.06
CA ASP A 56 -0.19 -16.63 -5.09
C ASP A 56 -0.74 -15.25 -5.47
N LYS A 57 -1.15 -14.48 -4.47
CA LYS A 57 -1.62 -13.10 -4.63
C LYS A 57 -0.97 -12.21 -3.59
N ASP A 58 -0.75 -10.96 -3.98
CA ASP A 58 -0.36 -9.90 -3.07
C ASP A 58 -1.55 -8.92 -2.94
N ILE A 59 -1.67 -8.23 -1.81
CA ILE A 59 -2.68 -7.18 -1.62
C ILE A 59 -1.97 -5.84 -1.56
N SER A 60 -2.30 -4.94 -2.48
CA SER A 60 -1.82 -3.56 -2.42
C SER A 60 -2.82 -2.66 -1.72
N ILE A 61 -2.31 -1.75 -0.92
CA ILE A 61 -3.07 -0.68 -0.28
C ILE A 61 -2.54 0.63 -0.84
N ALA A 62 -3.39 1.44 -1.46
CA ALA A 62 -3.04 2.76 -1.98
C ALA A 62 -3.78 3.83 -1.18
N VAL A 63 -3.06 4.85 -0.75
CA VAL A 63 -3.59 6.02 -0.05
C VAL A 63 -3.22 7.26 -0.85
N LYS A 64 -4.18 8.18 -1.03
CA LYS A 64 -3.96 9.45 -1.72
C LYS A 64 -4.68 10.59 -0.99
N VAL A 65 -4.00 11.72 -0.85
CA VAL A 65 -4.60 12.98 -0.41
C VAL A 65 -5.35 13.61 -1.57
N LEU A 66 -6.65 13.87 -1.37
CA LEU A 66 -7.48 14.64 -2.29
C LEU A 66 -7.54 16.09 -1.84
N GLU A 67 -7.37 17.02 -2.79
CA GLU A 67 -7.48 18.46 -2.53
C GLU A 67 -8.88 18.81 -1.99
N PRO A 68 -8.99 19.71 -1.02
CA PRO A 68 -7.96 20.59 -0.44
C PRO A 68 -7.17 19.97 0.75
N GLY A 69 -6.94 18.65 0.78
CA GLY A 69 -6.22 17.96 1.86
C GLY A 69 -4.76 18.41 2.06
N HIS A 70 -4.28 18.32 3.30
CA HIS A 70 -2.92 18.70 3.67
C HIS A 70 -1.91 17.62 3.30
N ARG A 71 -0.77 18.03 2.73
CA ARG A 71 0.33 17.15 2.30
C ARG A 71 1.42 17.13 3.37
N ASN A 72 1.86 15.95 3.76
CA ASN A 72 2.92 15.77 4.75
C ASN A 72 3.50 14.35 4.62
N GLU A 73 4.77 14.24 4.22
CA GLU A 73 5.41 12.95 3.95
C GLU A 73 5.58 12.10 5.22
N ALA A 74 5.97 12.72 6.34
CA ALA A 74 6.12 12.01 7.61
C ALA A 74 4.78 11.43 8.08
N ALA A 75 3.71 12.23 8.04
CA ALA A 75 2.37 11.79 8.40
C ALA A 75 1.84 10.72 7.43
N MET A 76 2.12 10.84 6.12
CA MET A 76 1.73 9.83 5.13
C MET A 76 2.45 8.51 5.35
N LYS A 77 3.75 8.55 5.68
CA LYS A 77 4.55 7.38 6.03
C LYS A 77 3.99 6.68 7.27
N GLU A 78 3.74 7.42 8.35
CA GLU A 78 3.16 6.86 9.58
C GLU A 78 1.80 6.24 9.30
N LEU A 79 0.93 6.96 8.58
CA LEU A 79 -0.39 6.49 8.20
C LEU A 79 -0.35 5.15 7.44
N ILE A 80 0.46 5.04 6.38
CA ILE A 80 0.50 3.82 5.58
C ILE A 80 1.09 2.65 6.38
N LEU A 81 2.07 2.90 7.27
CA LEU A 81 2.67 1.86 8.11
C LEU A 81 1.68 1.33 9.14
N GLU A 82 1.03 2.22 9.90
CA GLU A 82 0.04 1.84 10.91
C GLU A 82 -1.15 1.11 10.29
N TYR A 83 -1.66 1.65 9.18
CA TYR A 83 -2.76 1.02 8.46
C TYR A 83 -2.39 -0.37 7.96
N THR A 84 -1.20 -0.53 7.37
CA THR A 84 -0.72 -1.83 6.86
C THR A 84 -0.56 -2.83 7.99
N SER A 85 -0.02 -2.40 9.14
CA SER A 85 0.10 -3.23 10.34
C SER A 85 -1.27 -3.67 10.86
N ALA A 86 -2.22 -2.74 10.99
CA ALA A 86 -3.59 -3.04 11.39
C ALA A 86 -4.30 -3.96 10.40
N PHE A 87 -4.05 -3.79 9.10
CA PHE A 87 -4.60 -4.64 8.05
C PHE A 87 -4.05 -6.05 8.14
N LYS A 88 -2.73 -6.24 8.27
CA LYS A 88 -2.09 -7.56 8.44
C LYS A 88 -2.64 -8.32 9.66
N LYS A 89 -2.90 -7.63 10.77
CA LYS A 89 -3.49 -8.23 11.98
C LYS A 89 -4.90 -8.81 11.75
N ARG A 90 -5.63 -8.32 10.73
CA ARG A 90 -6.93 -8.87 10.33
C ARG A 90 -6.84 -10.13 9.46
N GLN A 91 -5.62 -10.66 9.25
CA GLN A 91 -5.36 -11.85 8.45
C GLN A 91 -6.00 -11.76 7.04
N PRO A 92 -5.67 -10.74 6.25
CA PRO A 92 -6.31 -10.50 4.96
C PRO A 92 -5.95 -11.56 3.90
N CYS A 93 -4.98 -12.41 4.20
CA CYS A 93 -4.44 -13.46 3.36
C CYS A 93 -5.11 -14.83 3.58
N THR A 94 -5.99 -14.95 4.58
CA THR A 94 -6.82 -16.16 4.75
C THR A 94 -8.13 -15.92 4.03
N GLU A 95 -8.43 -16.70 2.99
CA GLU A 95 -9.76 -16.69 2.39
C GLU A 95 -10.80 -16.98 3.48
N THR A 96 -11.79 -16.10 3.64
CA THR A 96 -13.10 -16.53 4.13
C THR A 96 -13.63 -17.52 3.10
N SER A 97 -13.49 -18.80 3.44
CA SER A 97 -14.22 -19.90 2.81
C SER A 97 -15.73 -19.75 3.01
#